data_AF-A0A381TSN7-F1
#
_entry.id   AF-A0A381TSN7-F1
#
_cell.length_a   1.000
_cell.length_b   1.000
_cell.length_c   1.000
_cell.angle_alpha   90.00
_cell.angle_beta   90.00
_cell.angle_gamma   90.00
#
_symmetry.space_group_name_H-M   'P 1'
#
loop_
_entity.id
_entity.type
_entity.pdbx_description
1 polymer ?
#
loop_
_entity_poly.entity_id
_entity_poly.type
_entity_poly.pdbx_seq_one_letter_code
_entity_poly.pdbx_strand_id
1 'polypeptide(L)'
;VPPSRPASAGLVVLFVLLAASSLVACGSSEESAAPPTTILAVATTTVSPADARSDFVSEVAGSAPILEGLSDQDLGCVADRLLEDLDPAEVVTLTRNGPRPDQATLAVDALRSCGLILDVVALGLQQAIDADPDAPPVEATCILEGIADEDLVPYLEARFEHGFVELDDDEADILLEDTPIMANTMRCSTLALFGQVDVEAPPVCTGLAYRMGDMMAELLAMGETPTDGPDLSILTGVFAATDAIFAWLADEVPPELRDDAVLVRDTTSRIGALMAEGFAKVAAADPGDEEAAMTAFLSVMARVSAEMESSASAVEASTERLRGYLVATCGESVLTLFELLSGVGATT
;
A
#
# COMPACT_ATOMS: atom_id res chain seq x y z
N VAL A 1 -7.12 -11.01 31.28
CA VAL A 1 -6.14 -10.38 30.39
C VAL A 1 -6.29 -11.07 29.05
N PRO A 2 -6.96 -10.46 28.06
CA PRO A 2 -7.14 -11.10 26.77
C PRO A 2 -5.81 -11.10 26.00
N PRO A 3 -5.57 -12.08 25.12
CA PRO A 3 -4.36 -12.12 24.31
C PRO A 3 -4.42 -11.08 23.20
N SER A 4 -3.38 -10.25 23.14
CA SER A 4 -3.06 -9.33 22.06
C SER A 4 -2.89 -10.09 20.74
N ARG A 5 -3.70 -9.73 19.74
CA ARG A 5 -3.62 -10.19 18.34
C ARG A 5 -2.36 -9.65 17.66
N PRO A 6 -1.78 -10.33 16.64
CA PRO A 6 -0.70 -9.77 15.85
C PRO A 6 -1.31 -8.77 14.84
N ALA A 7 -1.26 -7.49 15.19
CA ALA A 7 -1.50 -6.37 14.28
C ALA A 7 -0.13 -5.86 13.84
N SER A 8 0.34 -6.24 12.66
CA SER A 8 1.69 -5.80 12.23
C SER A 8 1.87 -5.53 10.74
N ALA A 9 0.90 -5.84 9.87
CA ALA A 9 0.97 -5.45 8.45
C ALA A 9 -0.04 -4.34 8.13
N GLY A 10 -1.31 -4.54 8.49
CA GLY A 10 -2.32 -3.47 8.43
C GLY A 10 -1.94 -2.27 9.30
N LEU A 11 -1.23 -2.49 10.42
CA LEU A 11 -0.79 -1.42 11.30
C LEU A 11 0.33 -0.55 10.69
N VAL A 12 1.12 -1.08 9.73
CA VAL A 12 2.19 -0.34 9.04
C VAL A 12 1.61 0.52 7.92
N VAL A 13 0.66 0.01 7.15
CA VAL A 13 -0.11 0.82 6.17
C VAL A 13 -0.93 1.90 6.90
N LEU A 14 -1.55 1.52 8.03
CA LEU A 14 -2.28 2.43 8.92
C LEU A 14 -1.35 3.50 9.51
N PHE A 15 -0.12 3.16 9.94
CA PHE A 15 0.84 4.14 10.48
C PHE A 15 1.43 5.06 9.42
N VAL A 16 1.80 4.54 8.24
CA VAL A 16 2.38 5.34 7.15
C VAL A 16 1.36 6.36 6.61
N LEU A 17 0.09 5.98 6.50
CA LEU A 17 -0.98 6.90 6.06
C LEU A 17 -1.46 7.83 7.20
N LEU A 18 -1.46 7.39 8.46
CA LEU A 18 -1.74 8.27 9.62
C LEU A 18 -0.60 9.27 9.89
N ALA A 19 0.66 8.89 9.67
CA ALA A 19 1.81 9.77 9.84
C ALA A 19 1.83 10.88 8.79
N ALA A 20 1.52 10.55 7.53
CA ALA A 20 1.28 11.54 6.47
C ALA A 20 0.11 12.50 6.78
N SER A 21 -0.80 12.11 7.67
CA SER A 21 -2.02 12.86 8.03
C SER A 21 -1.87 13.76 9.27
N SER A 22 -0.74 13.70 9.97
CA SER A 22 -0.58 14.39 11.26
C SER A 22 0.21 15.72 11.22
N LEU A 23 0.54 16.22 10.03
CA LEU A 23 1.18 17.52 9.87
C LEU A 23 0.15 18.61 9.49
N VAL A 24 -0.23 19.35 10.55
CA VAL A 24 -0.82 20.70 10.62
C VAL A 24 -2.33 20.78 10.96
N ALA A 25 -2.58 21.07 12.24
CA ALA A 25 -3.68 21.94 12.65
C ALA A 25 -3.18 22.89 13.75
N CYS A 26 -2.84 24.14 13.37
CA CYS A 26 -2.63 25.23 14.33
C CYS A 26 -3.59 26.37 14.00
N GLY A 27 -4.87 26.16 14.30
CA GLY A 27 -5.87 27.22 14.41
C GLY A 27 -6.19 27.47 15.88
N SER A 28 -5.48 28.37 16.55
CA SER A 28 -5.94 28.89 17.84
C SER A 28 -6.67 30.22 17.62
N SER A 29 -7.99 30.15 17.67
CA SER A 29 -8.86 31.32 17.86
C SER A 29 -8.65 31.89 19.27
N GLU A 30 -8.12 33.11 19.40
CA GLU A 30 -8.31 33.92 20.60
C GLU A 30 -8.86 35.30 20.20
N GLU A 31 -10.08 35.55 20.65
CA GLU A 31 -10.81 36.80 20.58
C GLU A 31 -10.07 37.88 21.38
N SER A 32 -9.55 38.91 20.70
CA SER A 32 -8.85 40.03 21.33
C SER A 32 -9.61 41.34 21.15
N ALA A 33 -9.90 41.98 22.29
CA ALA A 33 -10.71 43.18 22.43
C ALA A 33 -10.12 44.41 21.68
N ALA A 34 -11.02 45.21 21.11
CA ALA A 34 -10.71 46.38 20.29
C ALA A 34 -9.95 47.52 21.05
N PRO A 35 -8.89 48.10 20.43
CA PRO A 35 -8.38 49.43 20.75
C PRO A 35 -8.67 50.45 19.61
N PRO A 36 -8.43 51.75 19.81
CA PRO A 36 -9.20 52.81 19.17
C PRO A 36 -8.82 53.09 17.71
N THR A 37 -9.81 53.54 16.95
CA THR A 37 -9.70 54.02 15.56
C THR A 37 -8.61 55.07 15.40
N THR A 38 -7.47 54.63 14.86
CA THR A 38 -6.48 55.49 14.23
C THR A 38 -6.67 55.33 12.73
N ILE A 39 -6.98 56.41 12.02
CA ILE A 39 -7.06 56.41 10.56
C ILE A 39 -5.63 56.24 10.04
N LEU A 40 -5.19 54.99 9.90
CA LEU A 40 -3.99 54.67 9.13
C LEU A 40 -4.32 54.82 7.65
N ALA A 41 -3.52 55.60 6.95
CA ALA A 41 -3.47 55.53 5.50
C ALA A 41 -3.20 54.08 5.11
N VAL A 42 -4.16 53.46 4.42
CA VAL A 42 -3.97 52.16 3.78
C VAL A 42 -2.93 52.36 2.69
N ALA A 43 -1.66 52.12 3.04
CA ALA A 43 -0.68 51.77 2.04
C ALA A 43 -1.10 50.40 1.53
N THR A 44 -1.83 50.36 0.41
CA THR A 44 -1.95 49.14 -0.39
C THR A 44 -0.54 48.82 -0.88
N THR A 45 0.20 48.01 -0.14
CA THR A 45 1.39 47.35 -0.66
C THR A 45 0.89 46.40 -1.75
N THR A 46 0.77 46.91 -2.97
CA THR A 46 0.50 46.10 -4.15
C THR A 46 1.71 45.20 -4.33
N VAL A 47 1.56 43.94 -3.92
CA VAL A 47 2.56 42.89 -4.17
C VAL A 47 2.64 42.70 -5.68
N SER A 48 3.84 42.81 -6.26
CA SER A 48 4.00 42.55 -7.68
C SER A 48 4.03 41.04 -7.94
N PRO A 49 3.66 40.56 -9.15
CA PRO A 49 3.77 39.14 -9.49
C PRO A 49 5.19 38.58 -9.30
N ALA A 50 6.22 39.40 -9.58
CA ALA A 50 7.61 39.00 -9.39
C ALA A 50 7.97 38.83 -7.90
N ASP A 51 7.45 39.72 -7.04
CA ASP A 51 7.66 39.61 -5.59
C ASP A 51 6.90 38.40 -5.03
N ALA A 52 5.64 38.19 -5.42
CA ALA A 52 4.85 37.02 -5.00
C ALA A 52 5.50 35.69 -5.41
N ARG A 53 6.04 35.61 -6.63
CA ARG A 53 6.79 34.44 -7.11
C ARG A 53 8.07 34.22 -6.29
N SER A 54 8.82 35.27 -6.01
CA SER A 54 10.04 35.19 -5.20
C SER A 54 9.75 34.76 -3.77
N ASP A 55 8.69 35.29 -3.18
CA ASP A 55 8.23 34.95 -1.83
C ASP A 55 7.73 33.50 -1.78
N PHE A 56 7.00 33.04 -2.81
CA PHE A 56 6.58 31.63 -2.93
C PHE A 56 7.78 30.68 -2.90
N VAL A 57 8.78 30.90 -3.75
CA VAL A 57 9.97 30.04 -3.80
C VAL A 57 10.76 30.05 -2.49
N SER A 58 10.83 31.20 -1.79
CA SER A 58 11.66 31.36 -0.60
C SER A 58 10.99 31.03 0.74
N GLU A 59 9.66 31.18 0.85
CA GLU A 59 8.90 30.96 2.10
C GLU A 59 8.17 29.61 2.17
N VAL A 60 8.08 28.85 1.06
CA VAL A 60 7.36 27.55 1.01
C VAL A 60 7.90 26.54 2.03
N ALA A 61 9.23 26.42 2.17
CA ALA A 61 9.85 25.41 3.03
C ALA A 61 9.47 25.54 4.53
N GLY A 62 8.98 26.69 4.98
CA GLY A 62 8.52 26.88 6.37
C GLY A 62 7.00 26.83 6.56
N SER A 63 6.23 26.88 5.47
CA SER A 63 4.80 27.21 5.52
C SER A 63 3.90 26.21 4.80
N ALA A 64 4.44 25.45 3.85
CA ALA A 64 3.74 24.40 3.12
C ALA A 64 4.59 23.11 3.11
N PRO A 65 4.53 22.29 4.18
CA PRO A 65 5.35 21.08 4.31
C PRO A 65 5.21 20.12 3.12
N ILE A 66 4.05 20.11 2.47
CA ILE A 66 3.77 19.26 1.31
C ILE A 66 4.59 19.61 0.06
N LEU A 67 5.08 20.85 -0.06
CA LEU A 67 5.94 21.30 -1.15
C LEU A 67 7.42 21.38 -0.73
N GLU A 68 7.72 21.03 0.52
CA GLU A 68 9.07 21.01 1.05
C GLU A 68 9.88 19.90 0.36
N GLY A 69 11.05 20.25 -0.17
CA GLY A 69 11.92 19.33 -0.92
C GLY A 69 11.88 19.48 -2.44
N LEU A 70 10.91 20.23 -2.98
CA LEU A 70 10.91 20.62 -4.40
C LEU A 70 12.03 21.63 -4.71
N SER A 71 12.49 21.64 -5.97
CA SER A 71 13.53 22.60 -6.39
C SER A 71 12.96 24.02 -6.57
N ASP A 72 13.82 25.04 -6.47
CA ASP A 72 13.43 26.44 -6.76
C ASP A 72 12.81 26.61 -8.16
N GLN A 73 13.21 25.75 -9.11
CA GLN A 73 12.65 25.75 -10.46
C GLN A 73 11.21 25.22 -10.46
N ASP A 74 10.95 24.14 -9.74
CA ASP A 74 9.62 23.51 -9.64
C ASP A 74 8.65 24.42 -8.90
N LEU A 75 9.07 24.96 -7.75
CA LEU A 75 8.32 25.96 -7.00
C LEU A 75 8.07 27.22 -7.86
N GLY A 76 9.05 27.61 -8.68
CA GLY A 76 8.89 28.69 -9.64
C GLY A 76 7.82 28.41 -10.70
N CYS A 77 7.77 27.18 -11.23
CA CYS A 77 6.74 26.76 -12.18
C CYS A 77 5.34 26.82 -11.57
N VAL A 78 5.18 26.27 -10.36
CA VAL A 78 3.90 26.28 -9.64
C VAL A 78 3.45 27.72 -9.37
N ALA A 79 4.34 28.58 -8.89
CA ALA A 79 4.03 29.99 -8.68
C ALA A 79 3.62 30.70 -9.98
N ASP A 80 4.33 30.44 -11.09
CA ASP A 80 4.01 31.03 -12.39
C ASP A 80 2.62 30.58 -12.87
N ARG A 81 2.24 29.32 -12.63
CA ARG A 81 0.91 28.77 -12.96
C ARG A 81 -0.20 29.34 -12.08
N LEU A 82 0.01 29.40 -10.77
CA LEU A 82 -0.95 30.00 -9.85
C LEU A 82 -1.23 31.47 -10.18
N LEU A 83 -0.20 32.22 -10.61
CA LEU A 83 -0.32 33.63 -11.01
C LEU A 83 -1.06 33.86 -12.34
N GLU A 84 -1.38 32.80 -13.11
CA GLU A 84 -2.24 32.92 -14.29
C GLU A 84 -3.71 33.13 -13.89
N ASP A 85 -4.12 32.57 -12.74
CA ASP A 85 -5.51 32.55 -12.29
C ASP A 85 -5.76 33.26 -10.94
N LEU A 86 -4.73 33.49 -10.13
CA LEU A 86 -4.82 34.15 -8.82
C LEU A 86 -4.10 35.50 -8.79
N ASP A 87 -4.60 36.41 -7.94
CA ASP A 87 -3.91 37.66 -7.65
C ASP A 87 -2.60 37.41 -6.88
N PRO A 88 -1.54 38.23 -7.06
CA PRO A 88 -0.27 38.06 -6.34
C PRO A 88 -0.39 37.99 -4.81
N ALA A 89 -1.35 38.70 -4.24
CA ALA A 89 -1.62 38.65 -2.80
C ALA A 89 -2.25 37.32 -2.35
N GLU A 90 -3.03 36.68 -3.22
CA GLU A 90 -3.63 35.36 -2.95
C GLU A 90 -2.57 34.26 -3.03
N VAL A 91 -1.64 34.34 -3.98
CA VAL A 91 -0.51 33.40 -4.07
C VAL A 91 0.35 33.46 -2.80
N VAL A 92 0.66 34.67 -2.29
CA VAL A 92 1.38 34.82 -1.01
C VAL A 92 0.59 34.24 0.17
N THR A 93 -0.74 34.39 0.16
CA THR A 93 -1.60 33.84 1.21
C THR A 93 -1.62 32.31 1.17
N LEU A 94 -1.65 31.72 -0.03
CA LEU A 94 -1.57 30.28 -0.26
C LEU A 94 -0.23 29.71 0.20
N THR A 95 0.89 30.39 -0.09
CA THR A 95 2.22 30.00 0.43
C THR A 95 2.21 29.85 1.94
N ARG A 96 1.59 30.79 2.65
CA ARG A 96 1.69 30.90 4.11
C ARG A 96 0.73 30.01 4.87
N ASN A 97 -0.44 29.74 4.31
CA ASN A 97 -1.53 29.07 5.03
C ASN A 97 -1.99 27.77 4.35
N GLY A 98 -1.39 27.42 3.20
CA GLY A 98 -1.91 26.38 2.32
C GLY A 98 -3.08 26.86 1.44
N PRO A 99 -3.49 26.05 0.46
CA PRO A 99 -4.67 26.34 -0.36
C PRO A 99 -5.95 26.33 0.49
N ARG A 100 -6.88 27.23 0.18
CA ARG A 100 -8.25 27.15 0.72
C ARG A 100 -9.03 26.01 0.04
N PRO A 101 -10.12 25.53 0.64
CA PRO A 101 -10.99 24.53 0.04
C PRO A 101 -11.41 24.84 -1.41
N ASP A 102 -11.80 26.08 -1.68
CA ASP A 102 -12.19 26.54 -3.02
C ASP A 102 -11.03 26.68 -4.02
N GLN A 103 -9.79 26.51 -3.55
CA GLN A 103 -8.56 26.62 -4.33
C GLN A 103 -7.85 25.28 -4.52
N ALA A 104 -8.37 24.17 -3.98
CA ALA A 104 -7.75 22.85 -4.04
C ALA A 104 -7.49 22.39 -5.49
N THR A 105 -8.53 22.36 -6.34
CA THR A 105 -8.40 22.01 -7.76
C THR A 105 -7.38 22.87 -8.49
N LEU A 106 -7.39 24.18 -8.26
CA LEU A 106 -6.46 25.11 -8.91
C LEU A 106 -5.01 24.86 -8.48
N ALA A 107 -4.78 24.51 -7.21
CA ALA A 107 -3.45 24.13 -6.72
C ALA A 107 -2.98 22.80 -7.32
N VAL A 108 -3.86 21.79 -7.41
CA VAL A 108 -3.53 20.50 -8.04
C VAL A 108 -3.28 20.66 -9.55
N ASP A 109 -4.07 21.48 -10.25
CA ASP A 109 -3.87 21.78 -11.66
C ASP A 109 -2.52 22.47 -11.92
N ALA A 110 -2.10 23.38 -11.04
CA ALA A 110 -0.77 23.98 -11.11
C ALA A 110 0.34 22.93 -10.99
N LEU A 111 0.25 22.02 -10.00
CA LEU A 111 1.19 20.90 -9.83
C LEU A 111 1.20 19.98 -11.05
N ARG A 112 0.03 19.61 -11.56
CA ARG A 112 -0.13 18.76 -12.73
C ARG A 112 0.50 19.38 -13.98
N SER A 113 0.27 20.66 -14.20
CA SER A 113 0.83 21.38 -15.37
C SER A 113 2.36 21.51 -15.32
N CYS A 114 2.94 21.42 -14.12
CA CYS A 114 4.38 21.39 -13.89
C CYS A 114 4.95 19.96 -13.83
N GLY A 115 4.10 18.92 -13.88
CA GLY A 115 4.51 17.52 -13.80
C GLY A 115 4.99 17.08 -12.43
N LEU A 116 4.45 17.67 -11.36
CA LEU A 116 4.94 17.50 -9.98
C LEU A 116 4.03 16.64 -9.08
N ILE A 117 2.98 16.03 -9.63
CA ILE A 117 2.00 15.26 -8.85
C ILE A 117 2.66 14.08 -8.14
N LEU A 118 3.33 13.20 -8.90
CA LEU A 118 4.07 12.08 -8.33
C LEU A 118 5.20 12.53 -7.39
N ASP A 119 5.93 13.60 -7.72
CA ASP A 119 7.04 14.08 -6.89
C ASP A 119 6.57 14.57 -5.51
N VAL A 120 5.49 15.35 -5.48
CA VAL A 120 4.89 15.83 -4.23
C VAL A 120 4.37 14.67 -3.37
N VAL A 121 3.70 13.70 -3.99
CA VAL A 121 3.22 12.51 -3.27
C VAL A 121 4.38 11.66 -2.77
N ALA A 122 5.43 11.48 -3.58
CA ALA A 122 6.63 10.74 -3.19
C ALA A 122 7.34 11.39 -2.00
N LEU A 123 7.49 12.72 -2.01
CA LEU A 123 8.07 13.48 -0.90
C LEU A 123 7.25 13.31 0.38
N GLY A 124 5.93 13.50 0.30
CA GLY A 124 5.05 13.32 1.45
C GLY A 124 5.08 11.91 2.03
N LEU A 125 5.09 10.90 1.16
CA LEU A 125 5.19 9.49 1.56
C LEU A 125 6.55 9.18 2.18
N GLN A 126 7.65 9.68 1.60
CA GLN A 126 8.99 9.46 2.16
C GLN A 126 9.15 10.13 3.52
N GLN A 127 8.64 11.35 3.69
CA GLN A 127 8.64 12.03 4.99
C GLN A 127 7.86 11.24 6.05
N ALA A 128 6.73 10.65 5.67
CA ALA A 128 5.95 9.81 6.57
C ALA A 128 6.69 8.52 6.97
N ILE A 129 7.36 7.87 6.02
CA ILE A 129 8.22 6.70 6.27
C ILE A 129 9.38 7.07 7.20
N ASP A 130 10.10 8.15 6.91
CA ASP A 130 11.27 8.59 7.67
C ASP A 130 10.90 9.03 9.11
N ALA A 131 9.66 9.52 9.29
CA ALA A 131 9.14 9.91 10.60
C ALA A 131 8.77 8.70 11.49
N ASP A 132 8.51 7.53 10.89
CA ASP A 132 8.15 6.31 11.62
C ASP A 132 9.39 5.42 11.85
N PRO A 133 9.88 5.30 13.10
CA PRO A 133 11.06 4.48 13.39
C PRO A 133 10.82 2.97 13.21
N ASP A 134 9.56 2.53 13.15
CA ASP A 134 9.18 1.13 12.96
C ASP A 134 8.83 0.83 11.48
N ALA A 135 8.88 1.83 10.60
CA ALA A 135 8.61 1.64 9.17
C ALA A 135 9.64 0.71 8.51
N PRO A 136 9.21 -0.15 7.58
CA PRO A 136 10.12 -0.94 6.78
C PRO A 136 11.02 -0.02 5.93
N PRO A 137 12.26 -0.40 5.62
CA PRO A 137 13.18 0.42 4.84
C PRO A 137 12.78 0.35 3.35
N VAL A 138 11.70 1.06 3.00
CA VAL A 138 11.12 1.14 1.66
C VAL A 138 11.21 2.56 1.14
N GLU A 139 11.44 2.71 -0.16
CA GLU A 139 11.42 4.01 -0.83
C GLU A 139 10.01 4.34 -1.34
N ALA A 140 9.61 5.60 -1.23
CA ALA A 140 8.33 6.08 -1.74
C ALA A 140 8.16 5.83 -3.25
N THR A 141 9.23 5.96 -4.02
CA THR A 141 9.26 5.69 -5.47
C THR A 141 8.91 4.24 -5.80
N CYS A 142 9.29 3.28 -4.95
CA CYS A 142 8.92 1.89 -5.11
C CYS A 142 7.41 1.68 -4.88
N ILE A 143 6.84 2.38 -3.89
CA ILE A 143 5.40 2.30 -3.60
C ILE A 143 4.58 2.90 -4.75
N LEU A 144 5.10 3.97 -5.38
CA LEU A 144 4.41 4.68 -6.47
C LEU A 144 4.66 4.08 -7.86
N GLU A 145 5.34 2.94 -7.97
CA GLU A 145 5.66 2.34 -9.27
C GLU A 145 4.38 1.97 -10.05
N GLY A 146 4.28 2.46 -11.29
CA GLY A 146 3.16 2.14 -12.18
C GLY A 146 1.88 2.96 -11.92
N ILE A 147 1.92 3.93 -11.02
CA ILE A 147 0.83 4.88 -10.77
C ILE A 147 0.93 6.05 -11.74
N ALA A 148 -0.20 6.50 -12.28
CA ALA A 148 -0.25 7.68 -13.12
C ALA A 148 -0.64 8.93 -12.31
N ASP A 149 -0.24 10.11 -12.80
CA ASP A 149 -0.56 11.38 -12.14
C ASP A 149 -2.08 11.55 -11.95
N GLU A 150 -2.88 11.13 -12.95
CA GLU A 150 -4.34 11.21 -12.90
C GLU A 150 -4.99 10.44 -11.75
N ASP A 151 -4.37 9.36 -11.30
CA ASP A 151 -4.92 8.53 -10.21
C ASP A 151 -4.78 9.24 -8.86
N LEU A 152 -3.78 10.13 -8.72
CA LEU A 152 -3.46 10.85 -7.50
C LEU A 152 -4.16 12.21 -7.38
N VAL A 153 -4.69 12.73 -8.48
CA VAL A 153 -5.37 14.04 -8.51
C VAL A 153 -6.54 14.11 -7.54
N PRO A 154 -7.52 13.18 -7.55
CA PRO A 154 -8.67 13.26 -6.63
C PRO A 154 -8.26 13.24 -5.17
N TYR A 155 -7.29 12.39 -4.82
CA TYR A 155 -6.75 12.30 -3.47
C TYR A 155 -6.05 13.61 -3.03
N LEU A 156 -5.26 14.23 -3.91
CA LEU A 156 -4.61 15.50 -3.62
C LEU A 156 -5.60 16.66 -3.48
N GLU A 157 -6.66 16.68 -4.28
CA GLU A 157 -7.73 17.67 -4.17
C GLU A 157 -8.44 17.56 -2.81
N ALA A 158 -8.87 16.35 -2.43
CA ALA A 158 -9.49 16.08 -1.14
C ALA A 158 -8.56 16.46 0.02
N ARG A 159 -7.28 16.12 -0.10
CA ARG A 159 -6.26 16.48 0.90
C ARG A 159 -6.10 17.99 1.04
N PHE A 160 -6.08 18.74 -0.05
CA PHE A 160 -6.01 20.20 0.02
C PHE A 160 -7.30 20.84 0.50
N GLU A 161 -8.45 20.21 0.24
CA GLU A 161 -9.74 20.71 0.71
C GLU A 161 -9.93 20.53 2.22
N HIS A 162 -9.54 19.37 2.74
CA HIS A 162 -9.84 18.95 4.11
C HIS A 162 -8.63 19.01 5.05
N GLY A 163 -7.42 19.16 4.50
CA GLY A 163 -6.15 19.16 5.23
C GLY A 163 -5.63 17.76 5.55
N PHE A 164 -6.51 16.77 5.63
CA PHE A 164 -6.21 15.34 5.76
C PHE A 164 -7.26 14.53 5.00
N VAL A 165 -6.92 13.29 4.67
CA VAL A 165 -7.84 12.30 4.10
C VAL A 165 -7.74 11.08 5.00
N GLU A 166 -8.84 10.67 5.62
CA GLU A 166 -8.90 9.44 6.41
C GLU A 166 -8.83 8.23 5.50
N LEU A 167 -8.47 7.07 6.05
CA LEU A 167 -8.30 5.86 5.25
C LEU A 167 -9.62 5.26 4.78
N ASP A 168 -10.70 5.56 5.50
CA ASP A 168 -12.07 5.17 5.23
C ASP A 168 -12.85 6.27 4.47
N ASP A 169 -12.17 7.33 4.03
CA ASP A 169 -12.74 8.28 3.08
C ASP A 169 -12.78 7.66 1.68
N ASP A 170 -13.85 7.93 0.95
CA ASP A 170 -14.11 7.38 -0.40
C ASP A 170 -12.90 7.59 -1.34
N GLU A 171 -12.22 8.74 -1.26
CA GLU A 171 -11.07 9.06 -2.11
C GLU A 171 -9.81 8.23 -1.77
N ALA A 172 -9.60 7.88 -0.50
CA ALA A 172 -8.49 7.01 -0.10
C ALA A 172 -8.79 5.56 -0.47
N ASP A 173 -10.03 5.10 -0.25
CA ASP A 173 -10.46 3.77 -0.64
C ASP A 173 -10.36 3.57 -2.15
N ILE A 174 -10.89 4.50 -2.96
CA ILE A 174 -10.76 4.45 -4.43
C ILE A 174 -9.30 4.43 -4.85
N LEU A 175 -8.45 5.26 -4.25
CA LEU A 175 -7.02 5.27 -4.56
C LEU A 175 -6.37 3.91 -4.26
N LEU A 176 -6.70 3.28 -3.13
CA LEU A 176 -6.13 1.99 -2.74
C LEU A 176 -6.69 0.80 -3.55
N GLU A 177 -7.94 0.90 -4.01
CA GLU A 177 -8.61 -0.11 -4.83
C GLU A 177 -8.17 -0.07 -6.31
N ASP A 178 -8.14 1.12 -6.91
CA ASP A 178 -7.91 1.30 -8.34
C ASP A 178 -6.43 1.43 -8.72
N THR A 179 -5.53 1.56 -7.73
CA THR A 179 -4.09 1.68 -7.96
C THR A 179 -3.29 0.55 -7.32
N PRO A 180 -2.07 0.27 -7.81
CA PRO A 180 -1.21 -0.76 -7.22
C PRO A 180 -0.58 -0.34 -5.87
N ILE A 181 -0.95 0.77 -5.21
CA ILE A 181 -0.29 1.25 -3.98
C ILE A 181 -0.22 0.17 -2.92
N MET A 182 -1.32 -0.54 -2.66
CA MET A 182 -1.35 -1.58 -1.63
C MET A 182 -0.44 -2.77 -1.99
N ALA A 183 -0.50 -3.23 -3.25
CA ALA A 183 0.34 -4.30 -3.76
C ALA A 183 1.82 -3.92 -3.75
N ASN A 184 2.14 -2.70 -4.19
CA ASN A 184 3.48 -2.14 -4.20
C ASN A 184 4.03 -2.00 -2.78
N THR A 185 3.24 -1.54 -1.82
CA THR A 185 3.66 -1.45 -0.41
C THR A 185 4.11 -2.80 0.12
N MET A 186 3.32 -3.86 -0.12
CA MET A 186 3.66 -5.22 0.30
C MET A 186 4.90 -5.75 -0.44
N ARG A 187 4.95 -5.55 -1.75
CA ARG A 187 6.07 -5.96 -2.61
C ARG A 187 7.39 -5.27 -2.20
N CYS A 188 7.38 -3.95 -2.06
CA CYS A 188 8.54 -3.15 -1.69
C CYS A 188 9.04 -3.53 -0.29
N SER A 189 8.12 -3.73 0.66
CA SER A 189 8.47 -4.23 2.00
C SER A 189 9.10 -5.61 1.93
N THR A 190 8.59 -6.49 1.07
CA THR A 190 9.13 -7.84 0.87
C THR A 190 10.53 -7.82 0.27
N LEU A 191 10.77 -6.98 -0.75
CA LEU A 191 12.09 -6.79 -1.35
C LEU A 191 13.08 -6.20 -0.34
N ALA A 192 12.62 -5.27 0.50
CA ALA A 192 13.41 -4.72 1.59
C ALA A 192 13.82 -5.79 2.61
N LEU A 193 12.90 -6.70 2.96
CA LEU A 193 13.21 -7.85 3.83
C LEU A 193 14.21 -8.83 3.20
N PHE A 194 14.27 -8.93 1.87
CA PHE A 194 15.30 -9.70 1.17
C PHE A 194 16.67 -9.02 1.15
N GLY A 195 16.78 -7.79 1.66
CA GLY A 195 17.99 -6.98 1.57
C GLY A 195 18.30 -6.55 0.13
N GLN A 196 17.28 -6.50 -0.73
CA GLN A 196 17.41 -6.19 -2.16
C GLN A 196 17.01 -4.74 -2.48
N VAL A 197 17.20 -3.81 -1.55
CA VAL A 197 16.80 -2.40 -1.69
C VAL A 197 17.66 -1.64 -2.72
N ASP A 198 18.92 -2.06 -2.92
CA ASP A 198 19.91 -1.32 -3.73
C ASP A 198 20.60 -2.15 -4.84
N VAL A 199 20.18 -3.40 -5.02
CA VAL A 199 20.78 -4.33 -5.99
C VAL A 199 19.67 -4.81 -6.91
N GLU A 200 19.96 -4.88 -8.22
CA GLU A 200 19.03 -5.47 -9.19
C GLU A 200 18.78 -6.93 -8.80
N ALA A 201 17.66 -7.16 -8.10
CA ALA A 201 17.30 -8.46 -7.59
C ALA A 201 17.14 -9.44 -8.75
N PRO A 202 17.54 -10.71 -8.59
CA PRO A 202 17.30 -11.71 -9.63
C PRO A 202 15.82 -11.73 -10.03
N PRO A 203 15.47 -11.91 -11.32
CA PRO A 203 14.09 -11.82 -11.80
C PRO A 203 13.09 -12.69 -11.04
N VAL A 204 13.52 -13.87 -10.59
CA VAL A 204 12.70 -14.77 -9.76
C VAL A 204 12.40 -14.20 -8.37
N CYS A 205 13.32 -13.43 -7.78
CA CYS A 205 13.10 -12.81 -6.47
C CYS A 205 12.13 -11.65 -6.58
N THR A 206 12.32 -10.82 -7.60
CA THR A 206 11.41 -9.72 -7.95
C THR A 206 10.02 -10.27 -8.24
N GLY A 207 9.90 -11.21 -9.18
CA GLY A 207 8.61 -11.78 -9.56
C GLY A 207 7.87 -12.47 -8.40
N LEU A 208 8.59 -13.12 -7.49
CA LEU A 208 7.99 -13.69 -6.29
C LEU A 208 7.43 -12.61 -5.37
N ALA A 209 8.18 -11.55 -5.11
CA ALA A 209 7.71 -10.42 -4.29
C ALA A 209 6.48 -9.74 -4.91
N TYR A 210 6.45 -9.56 -6.25
CA TYR A 210 5.30 -9.03 -6.97
C TYR A 210 4.04 -9.87 -6.73
N ARG A 211 4.11 -11.18 -7.02
CA ARG A 211 2.94 -12.06 -6.90
C ARG A 211 2.43 -12.18 -5.47
N MET A 212 3.34 -12.11 -4.50
CA MET A 212 2.95 -12.09 -3.09
C MET A 212 2.31 -10.77 -2.68
N GLY A 213 2.83 -9.64 -3.18
CA GLY A 213 2.20 -8.33 -3.01
C GLY A 213 0.78 -8.32 -3.56
N ASP A 214 0.58 -8.83 -4.79
CA ASP A 214 -0.72 -8.98 -5.43
C ASP A 214 -1.68 -9.83 -4.56
N MET A 215 -1.22 -11.01 -4.12
CA MET A 215 -2.01 -11.91 -3.28
C MET A 215 -2.40 -11.26 -1.94
N MET A 216 -1.47 -10.58 -1.26
CA MET A 216 -1.75 -9.94 0.03
C MET A 216 -2.69 -8.75 -0.12
N ALA A 217 -2.56 -7.96 -1.19
CA ALA A 217 -3.48 -6.88 -1.50
C ALA A 217 -4.89 -7.40 -1.76
N GLU A 218 -5.03 -8.46 -2.56
CA GLU A 218 -6.32 -9.10 -2.82
C GLU A 218 -6.95 -9.65 -1.52
N LEU A 219 -6.16 -10.27 -0.65
CA LEU A 219 -6.63 -10.78 0.64
C LEU A 219 -7.07 -9.67 1.61
N LEU A 220 -6.41 -8.52 1.58
CA LEU A 220 -6.80 -7.35 2.37
C LEU A 220 -8.10 -6.73 1.86
N ALA A 221 -8.26 -6.62 0.54
CA ALA A 221 -9.50 -6.13 -0.09
C ALA A 221 -10.69 -7.05 0.21
N MET A 222 -10.47 -8.37 0.29
CA MET A 222 -11.50 -9.32 0.72
C MET A 222 -11.71 -9.35 2.25
N GLY A 223 -10.88 -8.64 3.02
CA GLY A 223 -10.73 -8.76 4.47
C GLY A 223 -11.80 -8.07 5.32
N GLU A 224 -12.81 -7.42 4.73
CA GLU A 224 -13.96 -6.93 5.46
C GLU A 224 -14.80 -8.11 5.97
N THR A 225 -14.51 -8.57 7.18
CA THR A 225 -15.26 -9.66 7.80
C THR A 225 -16.71 -9.22 8.02
N PRO A 226 -17.71 -9.86 7.38
CA PRO A 226 -19.10 -9.65 7.76
C PRO A 226 -19.28 -10.06 9.23
N THR A 227 -20.25 -9.46 9.91
CA THR A 227 -20.62 -9.79 11.30
C THR A 227 -21.05 -11.26 11.51
N ASP A 228 -21.18 -12.05 10.44
CA ASP A 228 -21.77 -13.40 10.41
C ASP A 228 -20.76 -14.57 10.25
N GLY A 229 -19.46 -14.34 10.46
CA GLY A 229 -18.44 -15.41 10.52
C GLY A 229 -17.37 -15.32 9.41
N PRO A 230 -16.40 -16.25 9.39
CA PRO A 230 -15.33 -16.23 8.38
C PRO A 230 -15.90 -16.54 7.00
N ASP A 231 -15.72 -15.61 6.05
CA ASP A 231 -16.04 -15.90 4.66
C ASP A 231 -15.06 -16.93 4.10
N LEU A 232 -15.55 -18.15 3.88
CA LEU A 232 -14.75 -19.26 3.35
C LEU A 232 -14.32 -19.02 1.90
N SER A 233 -14.93 -18.04 1.20
CA SER A 233 -14.50 -17.61 -0.14
C SER A 233 -13.07 -17.05 -0.12
N ILE A 234 -12.68 -16.34 0.96
CA ILE A 234 -11.34 -15.80 1.16
C ILE A 234 -10.31 -16.92 1.14
N LEU A 235 -10.60 -18.03 1.85
CA LEU A 235 -9.70 -19.19 1.89
C LEU A 235 -9.57 -19.85 0.53
N THR A 236 -10.64 -19.89 -0.28
CA THR A 236 -10.55 -20.37 -1.66
C THR A 236 -9.71 -19.45 -2.55
N GLY A 237 -9.78 -18.13 -2.32
CA GLY A 237 -8.91 -17.14 -2.95
C GLY A 237 -7.44 -17.36 -2.64
N VAL A 238 -7.08 -17.60 -1.36
CA VAL A 238 -5.71 -17.94 -0.94
C VAL A 238 -5.17 -19.13 -1.73
N PHE A 239 -5.96 -20.21 -1.85
CA PHE A 239 -5.52 -21.41 -2.57
C PHE A 239 -5.30 -21.16 -4.07
N ALA A 240 -6.19 -20.37 -4.70
CA ALA A 240 -6.05 -20.02 -6.10
C ALA A 240 -4.81 -19.13 -6.35
N ALA A 241 -4.58 -18.13 -5.51
CA ALA A 241 -3.40 -17.28 -5.58
C ALA A 241 -2.10 -18.08 -5.34
N THR A 242 -2.12 -19.01 -4.38
CA THR A 242 -0.99 -19.91 -4.13
C THR A 242 -0.70 -20.83 -5.33
N ASP A 243 -1.72 -21.39 -5.98
CA ASP A 243 -1.55 -22.18 -7.22
C ASP A 243 -0.92 -21.33 -8.33
N ALA A 244 -1.38 -20.08 -8.50
CA ALA A 244 -0.85 -19.16 -9.51
C ALA A 244 0.63 -18.84 -9.28
N ILE A 245 1.05 -18.65 -8.01
CA ILE A 245 2.45 -18.43 -7.64
C ILE A 245 3.30 -19.66 -7.98
N PHE A 246 2.87 -20.86 -7.61
CA PHE A 246 3.63 -22.07 -7.92
C PHE A 246 3.64 -22.41 -9.42
N ALA A 247 2.56 -22.10 -10.14
CA ALA A 247 2.50 -22.23 -11.59
C ALA A 247 3.54 -21.33 -12.27
N TRP A 248 3.59 -20.06 -11.88
CA TRP A 248 4.59 -19.12 -12.35
C TRP A 248 6.01 -19.56 -11.96
N LEU A 249 6.22 -20.01 -10.73
CA LEU A 249 7.54 -20.46 -10.27
C LEU A 249 8.07 -21.62 -11.12
N ALA A 250 7.22 -22.53 -11.59
CA ALA A 250 7.63 -23.64 -12.46
C ALA A 250 8.18 -23.19 -13.82
N ASP A 251 7.77 -22.01 -14.30
CA ASP A 251 8.27 -21.42 -15.54
C ASP A 251 9.60 -20.68 -15.33
N GLU A 252 9.81 -20.11 -14.14
CA GLU A 252 10.96 -19.24 -13.81
C GLU A 252 12.15 -19.96 -13.17
N VAL A 253 11.95 -21.15 -12.60
CA VAL A 253 13.07 -21.95 -12.05
C VAL A 253 13.95 -22.54 -13.15
N PRO A 254 15.22 -22.87 -12.85
CA PRO A 254 16.09 -23.61 -13.75
C PRO A 254 15.43 -24.91 -14.24
N PRO A 255 15.73 -25.38 -15.48
CA PRO A 255 15.11 -26.57 -16.05
C PRO A 255 15.20 -27.82 -15.16
N GLU A 256 16.26 -27.93 -14.36
CA GLU A 256 16.49 -29.05 -13.44
C GLU A 256 15.49 -29.09 -12.26
N LEU A 257 14.85 -27.97 -11.95
CA LEU A 257 13.89 -27.80 -10.84
C LEU A 257 12.44 -27.67 -11.32
N ARG A 258 12.19 -27.66 -12.64
CA ARG A 258 10.84 -27.49 -13.19
C ARG A 258 9.89 -28.61 -12.74
N ASP A 259 10.32 -29.86 -12.83
CA ASP A 259 9.50 -31.00 -12.40
C ASP A 259 9.22 -30.96 -10.90
N ASP A 260 10.17 -30.46 -10.10
CA ASP A 260 10.00 -30.25 -8.66
C ASP A 260 8.93 -29.19 -8.38
N ALA A 261 8.99 -28.05 -9.08
CA ALA A 261 8.02 -26.97 -8.95
C ALA A 261 6.61 -27.41 -9.38
N VAL A 262 6.49 -28.16 -10.49
CA VAL A 262 5.22 -28.73 -10.95
C VAL A 262 4.66 -29.71 -9.92
N LEU A 263 5.48 -30.59 -9.34
CA LEU A 263 5.02 -31.55 -8.33
C LEU A 263 4.48 -30.85 -7.08
N VAL A 264 5.18 -29.83 -6.59
CA VAL A 264 4.75 -29.03 -5.42
C VAL A 264 3.46 -28.28 -5.74
N ARG A 265 3.37 -27.66 -6.93
CA ARG A 265 2.16 -27.00 -7.42
C ARG A 265 0.98 -27.96 -7.46
N ASP A 266 1.09 -29.06 -8.20
CA ASP A 266 -0.01 -30.02 -8.42
C ASP A 266 -0.54 -30.58 -7.10
N THR A 267 0.37 -30.86 -6.15
CA THR A 267 0.01 -31.31 -4.81
C THR A 267 -0.75 -30.22 -4.05
N THR A 268 -0.24 -28.99 -4.06
CA THR A 268 -0.87 -27.84 -3.36
C THR A 268 -2.23 -27.51 -3.95
N SER A 269 -2.34 -27.49 -5.27
CA SER A 269 -3.56 -27.28 -6.05
C SER A 269 -4.62 -28.33 -5.71
N ARG A 270 -4.20 -29.60 -5.61
CA ARG A 270 -5.07 -30.71 -5.23
C ARG A 270 -5.60 -30.56 -3.80
N ILE A 271 -4.75 -30.16 -2.86
CA ILE A 271 -5.16 -29.89 -1.47
C ILE A 271 -6.16 -28.73 -1.44
N GLY A 272 -5.87 -27.63 -2.12
CA GLY A 272 -6.76 -26.47 -2.21
C GLY A 272 -8.14 -26.82 -2.79
N ALA A 273 -8.18 -27.64 -3.85
CA ALA A 273 -9.43 -28.13 -4.43
C ALA A 273 -10.24 -28.99 -3.45
N LEU A 274 -9.59 -29.88 -2.68
CA LEU A 274 -10.25 -30.68 -1.66
C LEU A 274 -10.79 -29.83 -0.52
N MET A 275 -10.04 -28.83 -0.07
CA MET A 275 -10.47 -27.89 0.96
C MET A 275 -11.65 -27.04 0.49
N ALA A 276 -11.62 -26.53 -0.74
CA ALA A 276 -12.74 -25.80 -1.35
C ALA A 276 -14.01 -26.67 -1.47
N GLU A 277 -13.87 -27.95 -1.86
CA GLU A 277 -14.98 -28.92 -1.83
C GLU A 277 -15.55 -29.08 -0.40
N GLY A 278 -14.68 -29.09 0.61
CA GLY A 278 -15.07 -29.19 2.01
C GLY A 278 -15.84 -27.96 2.48
N PHE A 279 -15.33 -26.77 2.18
CA PHE A 279 -16.01 -25.52 2.50
C PHE A 279 -17.37 -25.40 1.82
N ALA A 280 -17.48 -25.79 0.55
CA ALA A 280 -18.77 -25.82 -0.14
C ALA A 280 -19.78 -26.78 0.52
N LYS A 281 -19.32 -27.92 1.04
CA LYS A 281 -20.18 -28.87 1.79
C LYS A 281 -20.61 -28.32 3.14
N VAL A 282 -19.72 -27.61 3.84
CA VAL A 282 -20.02 -26.94 5.11
C VAL A 282 -21.04 -25.82 4.88
N ALA A 283 -20.85 -25.00 3.85
CA ALA A 283 -21.80 -23.93 3.49
C ALA A 283 -23.17 -24.46 3.05
N ALA A 284 -23.23 -25.67 2.50
CA ALA A 284 -24.48 -26.34 2.13
C ALA A 284 -25.18 -27.07 3.30
N ALA A 285 -24.51 -27.24 4.45
CA ALA A 285 -25.10 -27.84 5.64
C ALA A 285 -26.10 -26.89 6.29
N ASP A 286 -27.09 -27.43 7.01
CA ASP A 286 -28.03 -26.61 7.78
C ASP A 286 -27.24 -25.85 8.86
N PRO A 287 -27.35 -24.50 8.95
CA PRO A 287 -26.65 -23.72 9.98
C PRO A 287 -27.00 -24.12 11.43
N GLY A 288 -28.08 -24.91 11.64
CA GLY A 288 -28.40 -25.52 12.94
C GLY A 288 -27.76 -26.88 13.22
N ASP A 289 -27.02 -27.47 12.28
CA ASP A 289 -26.43 -28.82 12.38
C ASP A 289 -24.89 -28.77 12.33
N GLU A 290 -24.31 -28.34 13.45
CA GLU A 290 -22.85 -28.27 13.64
C GLU A 290 -22.17 -29.64 13.49
N GLU A 291 -22.85 -30.73 13.85
CA GLU A 291 -22.32 -32.10 13.77
C GLU A 291 -22.15 -32.56 12.31
N ALA A 292 -23.10 -32.22 11.44
CA ALA A 292 -23.01 -32.46 10.01
C ALA A 292 -21.88 -31.64 9.37
N ALA A 293 -21.73 -30.36 9.73
CA ALA A 293 -20.66 -29.50 9.25
C ALA A 293 -19.27 -30.04 9.66
N MET A 294 -19.09 -30.40 10.94
CA MET A 294 -17.85 -31.01 11.44
C MET A 294 -17.54 -32.35 10.75
N THR A 295 -18.55 -33.20 10.52
CA THR A 295 -18.37 -34.48 9.84
C THR A 295 -17.93 -34.29 8.38
N ALA A 296 -18.51 -33.31 7.69
CA ALA A 296 -18.13 -32.97 6.32
C ALA A 296 -16.66 -32.50 6.25
N PHE A 297 -16.26 -31.63 7.18
CA PHE A 297 -14.89 -31.15 7.28
C PHE A 297 -13.89 -32.28 7.60
N LEU A 298 -14.17 -33.12 8.59
CA LEU A 298 -13.32 -34.26 8.96
C LEU A 298 -13.17 -35.27 7.81
N SER A 299 -14.23 -35.49 7.03
CA SER A 299 -14.16 -36.34 5.84
C SER A 299 -13.25 -35.77 4.75
N VAL A 300 -13.17 -34.45 4.61
CA VAL A 300 -12.27 -33.78 3.67
C VAL A 300 -10.83 -33.90 4.16
N MET A 301 -10.58 -33.64 5.44
CA MET A 301 -9.25 -33.80 6.05
C MET A 301 -8.72 -35.23 5.88
N ALA A 302 -9.55 -36.25 6.10
CA ALA A 302 -9.15 -37.64 5.88
C ALA A 302 -8.76 -37.94 4.42
N ARG A 303 -9.44 -37.30 3.45
CA ARG A 303 -9.08 -37.42 2.01
C ARG A 303 -7.76 -36.70 1.72
N VAL A 304 -7.55 -35.51 2.27
CA VAL A 304 -6.29 -34.77 2.15
C VAL A 304 -5.13 -35.61 2.69
N SER A 305 -5.27 -36.18 3.90
CA SER A 305 -4.24 -37.03 4.49
C SER A 305 -3.93 -38.26 3.63
N ALA A 306 -4.95 -38.93 3.08
CA ALA A 306 -4.75 -40.10 2.23
C ALA A 306 -4.02 -39.77 0.91
N GLU A 307 -4.32 -38.60 0.31
CA GLU A 307 -3.61 -38.15 -0.90
C GLU A 307 -2.15 -37.81 -0.59
N MET A 308 -1.89 -37.11 0.52
CA MET A 308 -0.54 -36.75 0.95
C MET A 308 0.32 -37.97 1.29
N GLU A 309 -0.24 -39.02 1.88
CA GLU A 309 0.53 -40.21 2.28
C GLU A 309 1.25 -40.88 1.09
N SER A 310 0.66 -40.80 -0.11
CA SER A 310 1.23 -41.41 -1.32
C SER A 310 2.38 -40.62 -1.95
N SER A 311 2.45 -39.31 -1.71
CA SER A 311 3.39 -38.38 -2.37
C SER A 311 4.29 -37.62 -1.39
N ALA A 312 4.09 -37.77 -0.07
CA ALA A 312 4.72 -36.97 0.97
C ALA A 312 6.24 -36.85 0.83
N SER A 313 6.95 -37.97 0.67
CA SER A 313 8.42 -37.97 0.59
C SER A 313 8.96 -37.34 -0.69
N ALA A 314 8.23 -37.47 -1.81
CA ALA A 314 8.61 -36.85 -3.08
C ALA A 314 8.36 -35.34 -3.04
N VAL A 315 7.23 -34.92 -2.47
CA VAL A 315 6.87 -33.50 -2.30
C VAL A 315 7.83 -32.82 -1.33
N GLU A 316 8.18 -33.45 -0.22
CA GLU A 316 9.13 -32.95 0.77
C GLU A 316 10.52 -32.74 0.14
N ALA A 317 11.05 -33.74 -0.56
CA ALA A 317 12.35 -33.62 -1.20
C ALA A 317 12.38 -32.55 -2.31
N SER A 318 11.29 -32.41 -3.07
CA SER A 318 11.17 -31.39 -4.12
C SER A 318 11.05 -29.99 -3.53
N THR A 319 10.29 -29.87 -2.45
CA THR A 319 10.18 -28.65 -1.65
C THR A 319 11.53 -28.21 -1.10
N GLU A 320 12.33 -29.13 -0.55
CA GLU A 320 13.67 -28.83 -0.02
C GLU A 320 14.61 -28.31 -1.12
N ARG A 321 14.56 -28.90 -2.32
CA ARG A 321 15.37 -28.44 -3.47
C ARG A 321 14.96 -27.05 -3.94
N LEU A 322 13.66 -26.79 -4.11
CA LEU A 322 13.14 -25.47 -4.47
C LEU A 322 13.49 -24.41 -3.44
N ARG A 323 13.31 -24.75 -2.14
CA ARG A 323 13.70 -23.90 -1.02
C ARG A 323 15.20 -23.58 -1.06
N GLY A 324 16.05 -24.59 -1.28
CA GLY A 324 17.49 -24.41 -1.41
C GLY A 324 17.88 -23.45 -2.55
N TYR A 325 17.21 -23.56 -3.70
CA TYR A 325 17.39 -22.65 -4.82
C TYR A 325 16.97 -21.21 -4.50
N LEU A 326 15.78 -21.03 -3.92
CA LEU A 326 15.27 -19.70 -3.56
C LEU A 326 16.16 -19.03 -2.52
N VAL A 327 16.64 -19.76 -1.51
CA VAL A 327 17.58 -19.20 -0.51
C VAL A 327 18.90 -18.81 -1.15
N ALA A 328 19.44 -19.65 -2.03
CA ALA A 328 20.69 -19.34 -2.72
C ALA A 328 20.58 -18.13 -3.65
N THR A 329 19.38 -17.86 -4.18
CA THR A 329 19.14 -16.81 -5.19
C THR A 329 18.64 -15.51 -4.55
N CYS A 330 17.74 -15.59 -3.57
CA CYS A 330 17.01 -14.47 -2.98
C CYS A 330 17.39 -14.18 -1.52
N GLY A 331 18.21 -15.03 -0.89
CA GLY A 331 18.59 -14.93 0.52
C GLY A 331 17.67 -15.69 1.47
N GLU A 332 18.09 -15.84 2.74
CA GLU A 332 17.36 -16.63 3.75
C GLU A 332 15.99 -16.06 4.10
N SER A 333 15.76 -14.75 3.92
CA SER A 333 14.47 -14.10 4.19
C SER A 333 13.31 -14.64 3.34
N VAL A 334 13.60 -15.27 2.19
CA VAL A 334 12.57 -15.92 1.34
C VAL A 334 11.90 -17.11 2.04
N LEU A 335 12.53 -17.65 3.08
CA LEU A 335 12.00 -18.80 3.82
C LEU A 335 10.68 -18.49 4.52
N THR A 336 10.55 -17.29 5.10
CA THR A 336 9.32 -16.86 5.77
C THR A 336 8.14 -16.86 4.80
N LEU A 337 8.39 -16.53 3.53
CA LEU A 337 7.37 -16.47 2.49
C LEU A 337 7.05 -17.85 1.93
N PHE A 338 8.08 -18.66 1.72
CA PHE A 338 7.89 -20.03 1.29
C PHE A 338 7.14 -20.85 2.37
N GLU A 339 7.40 -20.59 3.65
CA GLU A 339 6.64 -21.16 4.77
C GLU A 339 5.19 -20.67 4.81
N LEU A 340 4.94 -19.40 4.49
CA LEU A 340 3.57 -18.88 4.33
C LEU A 340 2.80 -19.59 3.20
N LEU A 341 3.44 -19.80 2.05
CA LEU A 341 2.84 -20.44 0.87
C LEU A 341 2.66 -21.96 1.05
N SER A 342 3.65 -22.62 1.68
CA SER A 342 3.63 -24.07 1.93
C SER A 342 2.78 -24.46 3.15
N GLY A 343 2.66 -23.58 4.15
CA GLY A 343 1.89 -23.79 5.38
C GLY A 343 0.38 -23.86 5.17
N VAL A 344 -0.14 -23.42 4.02
CA VAL A 344 -1.54 -23.64 3.62
C VAL A 344 -1.79 -25.10 3.18
N GLY A 345 -0.73 -25.86 2.86
CA GLY A 345 -0.80 -27.27 2.46
C GLY A 345 -0.12 -28.26 3.42
N ALA A 346 0.71 -27.80 4.35
CA ALA A 346 1.50 -28.64 5.24
C ALA A 346 1.15 -28.38 6.71
N THR A 347 -0.01 -28.85 7.16
CA THR A 347 -0.24 -29.06 8.60
C THR A 347 0.52 -30.30 9.05
N THR A 348 1.65 -30.10 9.74
CA THR A 348 2.11 -31.03 10.78
C THR A 348 1.59 -30.58 12.12
#